data_AF-A0A0Q2MF32-F1
#
_entry.id   AF-A0A0Q2MF32-F1
#
_cell.length_a   1.000
_cell.length_b   1.000
_cell.length_c   1.000
_cell.angle_alpha   90.00
_cell.angle_beta   90.00
_cell.angle_gamma   90.00
#
_symmetry.space_group_name_H-M   'P 1'
#
loop_
_entity.id
_entity.type
_entity.pdbx_description
1 polymer ?
#
loop_
_entity_poly.entity_id
_entity_poly.type
_entity_poly.pdbx_seq_one_letter_code
_entity_poly.pdbx_strand_id
1 'polypeptide(L)'
;MTNSAERRMPFGDGAFRARLASTTGVAPAAGDEVSALAAAQFAAHAQLYQVVSDQATAIHDQFVAALGTSAGSYADTEAANAATTG
;
A
#
# COMPACT_ATOMS: atom_id res chain seq x y z
N MET A 1 25.70 19.23 3.81
CA MET A 1 25.76 18.07 2.90
C MET A 1 25.81 16.81 3.72
N THR A 2 24.68 16.21 4.07
CA THR A 2 24.57 14.76 4.35
C THR A 2 23.10 14.36 4.44
N ASN A 3 22.69 13.72 3.34
CA ASN A 3 21.66 12.70 3.19
C ASN A 3 20.19 12.98 3.59
N SER A 4 19.51 13.80 2.78
CA SER A 4 18.04 13.81 2.67
C SER A 4 17.47 12.69 1.77
N ALA A 5 18.30 11.73 1.32
CA ALA A 5 17.88 10.63 0.45
C ALA A 5 17.59 9.31 1.19
N GLU A 6 17.77 9.23 2.52
CA GLU A 6 17.53 7.99 3.28
C GLU A 6 16.21 7.93 4.07
N ARG A 7 15.44 9.01 4.15
CA ARG A 7 14.19 9.05 4.93
C ARG A 7 12.92 9.00 4.08
N ARG A 8 12.94 8.24 2.99
CA ARG A 8 11.74 7.81 2.27
C ARG A 8 11.80 6.32 2.10
N MET A 9 11.60 5.60 3.21
CA MET A 9 11.11 4.23 3.13
C MET A 9 9.62 4.37 2.79
N PRO A 10 9.21 4.16 1.52
CA PRO A 10 7.80 4.06 1.22
C PRO A 10 7.24 2.92 2.07
N PHE A 11 6.10 3.16 2.72
CA PHE A 11 5.31 2.08 3.27
C PHE A 11 5.02 1.11 2.12
N GLY A 12 5.79 0.02 2.04
CA GLY A 12 5.40 -1.11 1.21
C GLY A 12 6.27 -1.48 0.02
N ASP A 13 7.37 -0.82 -0.36
CA ASP A 13 8.02 -1.27 -1.63
C ASP A 13 9.00 -2.43 -1.43
N GLY A 14 9.82 -2.40 -0.37
CA GLY A 14 10.84 -3.44 -0.13
C GLY A 14 10.31 -4.66 0.62
N ALA A 15 9.66 -4.42 1.76
CA ALA A 15 9.18 -5.49 2.65
C ALA A 15 7.95 -6.23 2.10
N PHE A 16 7.03 -5.52 1.43
CA PHE A 16 5.93 -6.14 0.71
C PHE A 16 6.49 -7.00 -0.42
N ARG A 17 7.30 -6.45 -1.33
CA ARG A 17 7.86 -7.23 -2.45
C ARG A 17 8.62 -8.48 -2.00
N ALA A 18 9.37 -8.41 -0.90
CA ALA A 18 10.00 -9.58 -0.29
C ALA A 18 8.97 -10.60 0.26
N ARG A 19 7.91 -10.14 0.95
CA ARG A 19 6.81 -11.00 1.40
C ARG A 19 6.03 -11.64 0.24
N LEU A 20 6.00 -10.99 -0.91
CA LEU A 20 5.27 -11.45 -2.09
C LEU A 20 6.04 -12.45 -2.92
N ALA A 21 7.36 -12.27 -3.02
CA ALA A 21 8.23 -13.31 -3.53
C ALA A 21 8.07 -14.63 -2.75
N SER A 22 7.81 -14.54 -1.43
CA SER A 22 7.53 -15.71 -0.60
C SER A 22 6.19 -16.39 -0.89
N THR A 23 5.17 -15.68 -1.40
CA THR A 23 3.86 -16.27 -1.73
C THR A 23 3.75 -16.70 -3.19
N THR A 24 4.55 -16.14 -4.09
CA THR A 24 4.66 -16.59 -5.50
C THR A 24 5.67 -17.72 -5.69
N GLY A 25 6.58 -17.93 -4.74
CA GLY A 25 7.64 -18.94 -4.78
C GLY A 25 7.38 -20.18 -3.94
N VAL A 26 6.12 -20.53 -3.68
CA VAL A 26 5.76 -21.72 -2.90
C VAL A 26 6.18 -22.97 -3.67
N ALA A 27 7.07 -23.78 -3.10
CA ALA A 27 7.49 -25.06 -3.69
C ALA A 27 6.37 -26.10 -3.55
N PRO A 28 6.25 -27.07 -4.48
CA PRO A 28 5.35 -28.21 -4.33
C PRO A 28 5.62 -28.96 -3.02
N ALA A 29 4.57 -29.37 -2.32
CA ALA A 29 4.70 -30.12 -1.07
C ALA A 29 5.33 -31.52 -1.28
N ALA A 30 5.09 -32.12 -2.45
CA ALA A 30 5.70 -33.36 -2.92
C ALA A 30 5.83 -33.35 -4.46
N GLY A 31 6.44 -34.39 -5.04
CA GLY A 31 6.71 -34.50 -6.48
C GLY A 31 5.52 -34.92 -7.36
N ASP A 32 4.31 -35.00 -6.79
CA ASP A 32 3.11 -35.37 -7.51
C ASP A 32 2.42 -34.15 -8.17
N GLU A 33 1.55 -34.43 -9.14
CA GLU A 33 0.86 -33.42 -9.93
C GLU A 33 -0.10 -32.56 -9.09
N VAL A 34 -0.69 -33.09 -8.02
CA VAL A 34 -1.62 -32.35 -7.14
C VAL A 34 -0.85 -31.31 -6.32
N SER A 35 0.32 -31.69 -5.80
CA SER A 35 1.23 -30.77 -5.12
C SER A 35 1.73 -29.66 -6.04
N ALA A 36 2.04 -29.97 -7.30
CA ALA A 36 2.44 -28.98 -8.30
C ALA A 36 1.29 -28.02 -8.63
N LEU A 37 0.07 -28.54 -8.83
CA LEU A 37 -1.12 -27.73 -9.07
C LEU A 37 -1.44 -26.81 -7.89
N ALA A 38 -1.33 -27.30 -6.66
CA ALA A 38 -1.56 -26.51 -5.46
C ALA A 38 -0.56 -25.33 -5.36
N ALA A 39 0.73 -25.58 -5.59
CA ALA A 39 1.75 -24.53 -5.65
C ALA A 39 1.44 -23.48 -6.73
N ALA A 40 1.03 -23.91 -7.93
CA ALA A 40 0.63 -23.02 -9.01
C ALA A 40 -0.60 -22.17 -8.63
N GLN A 41 -1.57 -22.74 -7.92
CA GLN A 41 -2.76 -22.02 -7.49
C GLN A 41 -2.45 -20.94 -6.45
N PHE A 42 -1.52 -21.21 -5.51
CA PHE A 42 -1.03 -20.19 -4.57
C PHE A 42 -0.32 -19.05 -5.28
N ALA A 43 0.53 -19.36 -6.26
CA ALA A 43 1.21 -18.35 -7.05
C ALA A 43 0.21 -17.47 -7.83
N ALA A 44 -0.80 -18.09 -8.47
CA ALA A 44 -1.85 -17.35 -9.16
C ALA A 44 -2.67 -16.46 -8.21
N HIS A 45 -3.03 -16.96 -7.02
CA HIS A 45 -3.74 -16.17 -6.03
C HIS A 45 -2.91 -14.98 -5.51
N ALA A 46 -1.61 -15.20 -5.27
CA ALA A 46 -0.70 -14.14 -4.85
C ALA A 46 -0.61 -13.02 -5.91
N GLN A 47 -0.54 -13.37 -7.20
CA GLN A 47 -0.53 -12.40 -8.30
C GLN A 47 -1.83 -11.58 -8.36
N LEU A 48 -2.99 -12.21 -8.16
CA LEU A 48 -4.26 -11.49 -8.10
C LEU A 48 -4.34 -10.56 -6.89
N TYR A 49 -3.85 -11.02 -5.72
CA TYR A 49 -3.78 -10.21 -4.53
C TYR A 49 -2.91 -8.96 -4.76
N GLN A 50 -1.81 -9.07 -5.53
CA GLN A 50 -1.00 -7.91 -5.92
C GLN A 50 -1.77 -6.84 -6.66
N VAL A 51 -2.43 -7.23 -7.74
CA VAL A 51 -3.19 -6.29 -8.57
C VAL A 51 -4.24 -5.55 -7.73
N VAL A 52 -4.91 -6.27 -6.82
CA VAL A 52 -5.91 -5.67 -5.93
C VAL A 52 -5.28 -4.77 -4.87
N SER A 53 -4.16 -5.17 -4.28
CA SER A 53 -3.45 -4.35 -3.28
C SER A 53 -2.92 -3.05 -3.87
N ASP A 54 -2.39 -3.06 -5.09
CA ASP A 54 -1.92 -1.84 -5.76
C ASP A 54 -3.06 -0.84 -5.96
N GLN A 55 -4.22 -1.33 -6.39
CA GLN A 55 -5.42 -0.50 -6.53
C GLN A 55 -5.90 0.04 -5.18
N ALA A 56 -5.84 -0.77 -4.12
CA ALA A 56 -6.22 -0.36 -2.77
C ALA A 56 -5.29 0.74 -2.23
N THR A 57 -3.98 0.65 -2.48
CA THR A 57 -3.02 1.71 -2.12
C THR A 57 -3.35 3.02 -2.81
N ALA A 58 -3.63 2.98 -4.12
CA ALA A 58 -4.00 4.20 -4.86
C ALA A 58 -5.28 4.86 -4.31
N ILE A 59 -6.29 4.06 -3.95
CA ILE A 59 -7.53 4.56 -3.34
C ILE A 59 -7.25 5.15 -1.95
N HIS A 60 -6.42 4.49 -1.15
CA HIS A 60 -6.04 4.96 0.18
C HIS A 60 -5.33 6.32 0.11
N ASP A 61 -4.38 6.49 -0.81
CA ASP A 61 -3.66 7.75 -1.01
C ASP A 61 -4.61 8.89 -1.40
N GLN A 62 -5.54 8.63 -2.33
CA GLN A 62 -6.56 9.59 -2.71
C GLN A 62 -7.47 9.97 -1.54
N PHE A 63 -7.87 9.00 -0.73
CA PHE A 63 -8.70 9.22 0.44
C PHE A 63 -8.00 10.09 1.49
N VAL A 64 -6.74 9.78 1.81
CA VAL A 64 -5.96 10.57 2.78
C VAL A 64 -5.71 11.98 2.26
N ALA A 65 -5.44 12.16 0.96
CA ALA A 65 -5.30 13.48 0.35
C ALA A 65 -6.60 14.30 0.46
N ALA A 66 -7.76 13.70 0.19
CA ALA A 66 -9.05 14.37 0.32
C ALA A 66 -9.35 14.79 1.77
N LEU A 67 -9.04 13.94 2.75
CA LEU A 67 -9.16 14.29 4.16
C LEU A 67 -8.26 15.45 4.55
N GLY A 68 -7.01 15.47 4.07
CA GLY A 68 -6.07 16.56 4.29
C GLY A 68 -6.59 17.91 3.76
N THR A 69 -7.13 17.91 2.54
CA THR A 69 -7.76 19.10 1.95
C THR A 69 -8.95 19.58 2.77
N SER A 70 -9.83 18.67 3.20
CA SER A 70 -10.99 19.01 4.03
C SER A 70 -10.57 19.65 5.35
N ALA A 71 -9.58 19.07 6.03
CA ALA A 71 -9.04 19.62 7.28
C ALA A 71 -8.46 21.04 7.08
N GLY A 72 -7.79 21.29 5.97
CA GLY A 72 -7.32 22.63 5.59
C GLY A 72 -8.47 23.64 5.46
N SER A 73 -9.53 23.28 4.73
CA SER A 73 -10.71 24.14 4.57
C SER A 73 -11.39 24.49 5.89
N TYR A 74 -11.46 23.54 6.82
CA TYR A 74 -11.99 23.79 8.16
C TYR A 74 -11.10 24.75 8.94
N ALA A 75 -9.78 24.56 8.91
CA ALA A 75 -8.83 25.46 9.58
C ALA A 75 -8.89 26.90 9.02
N ASP A 76 -9.00 27.05 7.69
CA ASP A 76 -9.17 28.36 7.05
C ASP A 76 -10.47 29.05 7.48
N THR A 77 -11.56 28.27 7.60
CA THR A 77 -12.85 28.77 8.08
C THR A 77 -12.76 29.21 9.55
N GLU A 78 -12.10 28.43 10.40
CA GLU A 78 -11.87 28.79 11.81
C GLU A 78 -11.06 30.08 11.94
N ALA A 79 -10.00 30.23 11.15
CA ALA A 79 -9.16 31.44 11.13
C ALA A 79 -9.95 32.68 10.70
N ALA A 80 -10.78 32.57 9.65
CA ALA A 80 -11.63 33.67 9.18
C ALA A 80 -12.67 34.10 10.23
N ASN A 81 -13.29 33.12 10.92
CA ASN A 81 -14.23 33.40 12.00
C ASN A 81 -13.56 34.10 13.19
N ALA A 82 -12.36 33.64 13.57
CA ALA A 82 -11.57 34.27 14.64
C ALA A 82 -11.21 35.73 14.31
N ALA A 83 -10.85 36.01 13.05
CA ALA A 83 -10.53 37.36 12.58
C ALA A 83 -11.76 38.31 12.53
N THR A 84 -12.97 37.76 12.51
CA THR A 84 -14.22 38.56 12.47
C THR A 84 -14.78 38.82 13.88
N THR A 85 -14.43 37.98 14.85
CA THR A 85 -14.99 38.02 16.22
C THR A 85 -14.06 38.67 17.25
N GLY A 86 -12.77 38.85 16.91
CA GLY A 86 -11.79 39.61 17.71
C GLY A 86 -11.70 41.07 17.29
#